data_AF-N1QSQ0-F1
#
_entry.id   AF-N1QSQ0-F1
#
_cell.length_a   1.000
_cell.length_b   1.000
_cell.length_c   1.000
_cell.angle_alpha   90.00
_cell.angle_beta   90.00
_cell.angle_gamma   90.00
#
_symmetry.space_group_name_H-M   'P 1'
#
loop_
_entity.id
_entity.type
_entity.pdbx_description
1 polymer ?
#
loop_
_entity_poly.entity_id
_entity_poly.type
_entity_poly.pdbx_seq_one_letter_code
_entity_poly.pdbx_strand_id
1 'polypeptide(L)'
;MAGDTLRVADLPGRGRALLAARDILEGEPYRPDVPLELRKARCCAVYPRASLLNHDCLPNACHFDYADRPGPGNTDIVVRALHGITEGKEVCISYFAANWRYADRQCRLLEDYGFRCECDRCQIESKWKFDDDNDAGDGDDTMEEEHGKEDAEDGGDEGMEQEEGSDGDEDDFPHAFFFVRYLCDREDCYGMLAPLPPLPNGELSHVFECNACGQLKKEEDEDEADTDAGDCSMDQ
;
A
#
# COMPACT_ATOMS: atom_id res chain seq x y z
N MET A 1 -19.58 -21.32 14.60
CA MET A 1 -20.57 -20.33 14.13
C MET A 1 -19.78 -19.14 13.62
N ALA A 2 -19.62 -19.00 12.30
CA ALA A 2 -18.79 -17.97 11.65
C ALA A 2 -19.65 -16.85 11.04
N GLY A 3 -20.66 -16.40 11.79
CA GLY A 3 -21.60 -15.37 11.35
C GLY A 3 -21.24 -14.04 11.98
N ASP A 4 -21.10 -13.01 11.14
CA ASP A 4 -21.15 -11.57 11.47
C ASP A 4 -19.83 -10.84 11.78
N THR A 5 -18.72 -11.18 11.09
CA THR A 5 -17.52 -10.30 11.08
C THR A 5 -17.68 -9.09 10.15
N LEU A 6 -18.37 -9.26 9.01
CA LEU A 6 -18.59 -8.20 8.01
C LEU A 6 -20.08 -8.03 7.70
N ARG A 7 -20.51 -6.78 7.52
CA ARG A 7 -21.87 -6.43 7.06
C ARG A 7 -21.81 -5.63 5.77
N VAL A 8 -22.81 -5.80 4.90
CA VAL A 8 -22.95 -5.00 3.68
C VAL A 8 -23.64 -3.67 4.02
N ALA A 9 -23.14 -2.56 3.49
CA ALA A 9 -23.74 -1.25 3.64
C ALA A 9 -23.61 -0.41 2.36
N ASP A 10 -24.52 0.54 2.16
CA ASP A 10 -24.39 1.59 1.16
C ASP A 10 -23.54 2.75 1.73
N LEU A 11 -22.47 3.10 1.03
CA LEU A 11 -21.61 4.24 1.31
C LEU A 11 -21.98 5.42 0.39
N PRO A 12 -22.37 6.58 0.95
CA PRO A 12 -22.69 7.77 0.15
C PRO A 12 -21.55 8.13 -0.81
N GLY A 13 -21.86 8.24 -2.11
CA GLY A 13 -20.88 8.56 -3.15
C GLY A 13 -19.94 7.41 -3.57
N ARG A 14 -19.98 6.25 -2.91
CA ARG A 14 -19.05 5.13 -3.15
C ARG A 14 -19.73 3.76 -3.40
N GLY A 15 -21.06 3.71 -3.43
CA GLY A 15 -21.81 2.49 -3.75
C GLY A 15 -21.91 1.52 -2.57
N ARG A 16 -21.99 0.21 -2.84
CA ARG A 16 -22.08 -0.82 -1.79
C ARG A 16 -20.70 -1.32 -1.39
N ALA A 17 -20.46 -1.45 -0.09
CA ALA A 17 -19.20 -1.93 0.47
C ALA A 17 -19.42 -2.93 1.60
N LEU A 18 -18.35 -3.61 2.00
CA LEU A 18 -18.28 -4.39 3.24
C LEU A 18 -17.69 -3.54 4.37
N LEU A 19 -18.40 -3.49 5.50
CA LEU A 19 -17.96 -2.84 6.73
C LEU A 19 -17.66 -3.89 7.79
N ALA A 20 -16.65 -3.61 8.63
CA ALA A 20 -16.43 -4.35 9.86
C ALA A 20 -17.69 -4.27 10.75
N ALA A 21 -18.27 -5.42 11.09
CA ALA A 21 -19.46 -5.52 11.95
C ALA A 21 -19.12 -5.60 13.44
N ARG A 22 -17.82 -5.69 13.75
CA ARG A 22 -17.15 -5.58 15.05
C ARG A 22 -15.68 -5.23 14.80
N ASP A 23 -14.92 -4.95 15.84
CA ASP A 23 -13.46 -4.85 15.73
C ASP A 23 -12.87 -6.15 15.15
N ILE A 24 -11.99 -6.00 14.15
CA ILE A 24 -11.25 -7.09 13.51
C ILE A 24 -9.81 -6.98 13.97
N LEU A 25 -9.31 -8.02 14.64
CA LEU A 25 -7.93 -8.06 15.11
C LEU A 25 -6.96 -8.21 13.93
N GLU A 26 -5.73 -7.73 14.11
CA GLU A 26 -4.64 -7.90 13.15
C GLU A 26 -4.44 -9.41 12.87
N GLY A 27 -4.45 -9.81 11.60
CA GLY A 27 -4.36 -11.21 11.20
C GLY A 27 -5.59 -12.06 11.40
N GLU A 28 -6.65 -11.49 11.97
CA GLU A 28 -7.89 -12.23 12.17
C GLU A 28 -8.42 -12.68 10.80
N PRO A 29 -8.43 -13.99 10.56
CA PRO A 29 -8.81 -14.51 9.28
C PRO A 29 -10.33 -14.47 9.17
N TYR A 30 -10.83 -13.93 8.05
CA TYR A 30 -12.25 -13.97 7.74
C TYR A 30 -12.80 -15.42 7.63
N ARG A 31 -11.91 -16.43 7.60
CA ARG A 31 -12.15 -17.84 7.91
C ARG A 31 -10.90 -18.50 8.55
N PRO A 32 -10.92 -18.93 9.82
CA PRO A 32 -9.72 -19.32 10.58
C PRO A 32 -8.96 -20.60 10.23
N ASP A 33 -9.26 -21.30 9.12
CA ASP A 33 -8.93 -22.73 9.06
C ASP A 33 -8.00 -23.19 7.90
N VAL A 34 -7.22 -22.36 7.17
CA VAL A 34 -6.49 -22.84 5.97
C VAL A 34 -5.17 -22.10 5.54
N PRO A 35 -4.02 -22.79 5.28
CA PRO A 35 -2.69 -22.22 4.90
C PRO A 35 -2.18 -22.38 3.42
N LEU A 36 -1.06 -21.66 3.10
CA LEU A 36 -0.55 -20.92 1.87
C LEU A 36 0.39 -21.68 0.93
N GLU A 37 0.37 -21.35 -0.39
CA GLU A 37 1.52 -21.37 -1.34
C GLU A 37 1.10 -21.32 -2.86
N LEU A 38 1.01 -20.10 -3.40
CA LEU A 38 1.49 -19.47 -4.66
C LEU A 38 1.51 -19.94 -6.17
N ARG A 39 0.63 -19.27 -6.96
CA ARG A 39 0.72 -18.48 -8.25
C ARG A 39 1.50 -18.92 -9.53
N LYS A 40 0.70 -19.28 -10.55
CA LYS A 40 0.44 -18.55 -11.83
C LYS A 40 -1.09 -18.44 -11.97
N ALA A 41 -1.67 -17.55 -12.81
CA ALA A 41 -3.12 -17.55 -13.03
C ALA A 41 -3.54 -18.87 -13.71
N ARG A 42 -3.90 -19.87 -12.90
CA ARG A 42 -4.31 -21.21 -13.33
C ARG A 42 -5.76 -21.22 -13.81
N CYS A 43 -6.57 -20.29 -13.30
CA CYS A 43 -7.99 -20.15 -13.57
C CYS A 43 -8.48 -18.74 -13.19
N CYS A 44 -9.67 -18.37 -13.69
CA CYS A 44 -10.42 -17.20 -13.22
C CYS A 44 -11.58 -17.67 -12.35
N ALA A 45 -11.87 -16.93 -11.28
CA ALA A 45 -12.99 -17.20 -10.38
C ALA A 45 -13.72 -15.89 -10.04
N VAL A 46 -15.01 -16.01 -9.73
CA VAL A 46 -15.85 -14.88 -9.33
C VAL A 46 -16.28 -15.08 -7.89
N TYR A 47 -15.95 -14.13 -7.02
CA TYR A 47 -16.27 -14.15 -5.60
C TYR A 47 -17.16 -12.97 -5.23
N PRO A 48 -18.50 -13.11 -5.31
CA PRO A 48 -19.43 -11.98 -5.14
C PRO A 48 -19.25 -11.18 -3.85
N ARG A 49 -18.83 -11.83 -2.76
CA ARG A 49 -18.57 -11.14 -1.48
C ARG A 49 -17.27 -10.35 -1.53
N ALA A 50 -16.18 -10.90 -2.07
CA ALA A 50 -14.92 -10.18 -2.14
C ALA A 50 -14.93 -9.06 -3.19
N SER A 51 -15.78 -9.15 -4.21
CA SER A 51 -16.01 -8.06 -5.16
C SER A 51 -16.62 -6.79 -4.53
N LEU A 52 -17.01 -6.83 -3.25
CA LEU A 52 -17.47 -5.65 -2.50
C LEU A 52 -16.34 -4.93 -1.75
N LEU A 53 -15.11 -5.47 -1.77
CA LEU A 53 -13.95 -4.83 -1.15
C LEU A 53 -13.42 -3.75 -2.08
N ASN A 54 -13.45 -2.51 -1.61
CA ASN A 54 -12.95 -1.37 -2.37
C ASN A 54 -11.42 -1.30 -2.36
N HIS A 55 -10.89 -0.51 -3.28
CA HIS A 55 -9.46 -0.27 -3.40
C HIS A 55 -8.97 0.79 -2.40
N ASP A 56 -7.78 0.56 -1.85
CA ASP A 56 -6.94 1.59 -1.24
C ASP A 56 -5.46 1.29 -1.58
N CYS A 57 -4.66 2.33 -1.83
CA CYS A 57 -3.21 2.17 -2.08
C CYS A 57 -2.41 1.95 -0.78
N LEU A 58 -3.03 2.19 0.38
CA LEU A 58 -2.60 1.79 1.73
C LEU A 58 -3.70 0.92 2.35
N PRO A 59 -3.91 -0.28 1.83
CA PRO A 59 -5.02 -1.12 2.25
C PRO A 59 -4.87 -1.54 3.71
N ASN A 60 -6.00 -1.79 4.38
CA ASN A 60 -6.01 -2.35 5.73
C ASN A 60 -6.19 -3.88 5.74
N ALA A 61 -6.42 -4.48 4.57
CA ALA A 61 -6.50 -5.91 4.40
C ALA A 61 -5.86 -6.36 3.07
N CYS A 62 -5.51 -7.63 2.98
CA CYS A 62 -5.15 -8.24 1.70
C CYS A 62 -5.77 -9.64 1.58
N HIS A 63 -5.94 -10.10 0.34
CA HIS A 63 -6.42 -11.46 0.09
C HIS A 63 -5.25 -12.42 -0.14
N PHE A 64 -5.48 -13.67 0.22
CA PHE A 64 -4.58 -14.80 0.10
C PHE A 64 -5.27 -15.92 -0.67
N ASP A 65 -4.53 -16.51 -1.61
CA ASP A 65 -5.00 -17.60 -2.47
C ASP A 65 -4.19 -18.88 -2.22
N TYR A 66 -4.91 -20.00 -2.12
CA TYR A 66 -4.38 -21.30 -1.73
C TYR A 66 -4.54 -22.36 -2.84
N ALA A 67 -4.29 -21.96 -4.09
CA ALA A 67 -4.71 -22.70 -5.27
C ALA A 67 -4.14 -24.13 -5.39
N ASP A 68 -2.93 -24.34 -4.88
CA ASP A 68 -2.22 -25.62 -4.97
C ASP A 68 -2.44 -26.54 -3.76
N ARG A 69 -3.32 -26.14 -2.81
CA ARG A 69 -3.66 -26.97 -1.65
C ARG A 69 -4.39 -28.24 -2.09
N PRO A 70 -3.97 -29.44 -1.63
CA PRO A 70 -4.69 -30.67 -1.93
C PRO A 70 -6.04 -30.72 -1.22
N GLY A 71 -7.06 -31.25 -1.91
CA GLY A 71 -8.41 -31.44 -1.35
C GLY A 71 -9.39 -30.31 -1.68
N PRO A 72 -10.59 -30.31 -1.09
CA PRO A 72 -11.57 -29.25 -1.29
C PRO A 72 -11.10 -27.91 -0.71
N GLY A 73 -11.57 -26.79 -1.28
CA GLY A 73 -11.25 -25.43 -0.81
C GLY A 73 -9.99 -24.79 -1.42
N ASN A 74 -9.39 -25.43 -2.42
CA ASN A 74 -8.30 -24.84 -3.21
C ASN A 74 -8.77 -23.70 -4.16
N THR A 75 -10.06 -23.40 -4.15
CA THR A 75 -10.66 -22.24 -4.82
C THR A 75 -11.20 -21.22 -3.81
N ASP A 76 -10.77 -21.28 -2.55
CA ASP A 76 -11.17 -20.29 -1.56
C ASP A 76 -10.18 -19.12 -1.55
N ILE A 77 -10.70 -17.92 -1.26
CA ILE A 77 -9.90 -16.74 -0.96
C ILE A 77 -10.07 -16.37 0.50
N VAL A 78 -8.98 -16.01 1.16
CA VAL A 78 -8.99 -15.57 2.56
C VAL A 78 -8.53 -14.14 2.62
N VAL A 79 -9.34 -13.29 3.24
CA VAL A 79 -9.00 -11.89 3.47
C VAL A 79 -8.53 -11.75 4.92
N ARG A 80 -7.35 -11.18 5.11
CA ARG A 80 -6.76 -10.91 6.42
C ARG A 80 -6.48 -9.43 6.58
N ALA A 81 -6.72 -8.93 7.78
CA ALA A 81 -6.34 -7.58 8.17
C ALA A 81 -4.81 -7.48 8.29
N LEU A 82 -4.23 -6.41 7.76
CA LEU A 82 -2.80 -6.11 7.90
C LEU A 82 -2.49 -5.59 9.30
N HIS A 83 -3.41 -4.81 9.85
CA HIS A 83 -3.36 -4.22 11.19
C HIS A 83 -4.78 -4.13 11.76
N GLY A 84 -4.93 -3.74 13.02
CA GLY A 84 -6.24 -3.57 13.64
C GLY A 84 -7.17 -2.69 12.80
N ILE A 85 -8.43 -3.13 12.63
CA ILE A 85 -9.48 -2.38 11.94
C ILE A 85 -10.62 -2.12 12.93
N THR A 86 -10.84 -0.86 13.27
CA THR A 86 -11.90 -0.44 14.19
C THR A 86 -13.28 -0.65 13.58
N GLU A 87 -14.26 -0.98 14.41
CA GLU A 87 -15.66 -1.15 14.00
C GLU A 87 -16.16 0.06 13.16
N GLY A 88 -16.90 -0.24 12.09
CA GLY A 88 -17.43 0.78 11.18
C GLY A 88 -16.43 1.32 10.15
N LYS A 89 -15.13 1.03 10.28
CA LYS A 89 -14.14 1.34 9.24
C LYS A 89 -14.36 0.42 8.03
N GLU A 90 -14.19 0.99 6.85
CA GLU A 90 -14.26 0.24 5.59
C GLU A 90 -13.06 -0.70 5.48
N VAL A 91 -13.30 -1.92 4.97
CA VAL A 91 -12.24 -2.87 4.65
C VAL A 91 -11.85 -2.71 3.19
N CYS A 92 -10.59 -2.32 2.96
CA CYS A 92 -10.05 -2.08 1.64
C CYS A 92 -8.87 -3.01 1.35
N ILE A 93 -8.75 -3.43 0.08
CA ILE A 93 -7.63 -4.21 -0.43
C ILE A 93 -6.92 -3.43 -1.53
N SER A 94 -5.64 -3.72 -1.80
CA SER A 94 -5.02 -3.25 -3.04
C SER A 94 -5.43 -4.15 -4.20
N TYR A 95 -5.74 -3.57 -5.36
CA TYR A 95 -6.10 -4.32 -6.58
C TYR A 95 -4.87 -4.75 -7.39
N PHE A 96 -3.70 -4.19 -7.06
CA PHE A 96 -2.42 -4.46 -7.70
C PHE A 96 -1.29 -4.45 -6.68
N ALA A 97 -0.06 -4.72 -7.12
CA ALA A 97 1.13 -4.65 -6.28
C ALA A 97 1.37 -3.22 -5.75
N ALA A 98 1.81 -3.11 -4.49
CA ALA A 98 1.85 -1.82 -3.80
C ALA A 98 2.99 -0.88 -4.26
N ASN A 99 3.97 -1.39 -5.01
CA ASN A 99 5.17 -0.68 -5.44
C ASN A 99 4.99 0.23 -6.68
N TRP A 100 3.79 0.29 -7.26
CA TRP A 100 3.53 1.07 -8.48
C TRP A 100 3.58 2.58 -8.20
N ARG A 101 4.03 3.37 -9.19
CA ARG A 101 4.08 4.84 -9.11
C ARG A 101 2.66 5.44 -9.13
N TYR A 102 2.52 6.66 -8.60
CA TYR A 102 1.24 7.36 -8.53
C TYR A 102 0.50 7.37 -9.89
N ALA A 103 1.20 7.81 -10.94
CA ALA A 103 0.63 7.90 -12.29
C ALA A 103 0.13 6.53 -12.80
N ASP A 104 0.93 5.47 -12.63
CA ASP A 104 0.58 4.11 -13.06
C ASP A 104 -0.66 3.58 -12.32
N ARG A 105 -0.73 3.82 -11.00
CA ARG A 105 -1.90 3.42 -10.19
C ARG A 105 -3.16 4.15 -10.64
N GLN A 106 -3.10 5.47 -10.82
CA GLN A 106 -4.25 6.26 -11.26
C GLN A 106 -4.72 5.88 -12.67
N CYS A 107 -3.78 5.69 -13.60
CA CYS A 107 -4.08 5.25 -14.96
C CYS A 107 -4.79 3.89 -14.95
N ARG A 108 -4.21 2.91 -14.24
CA ARG A 108 -4.77 1.55 -14.12
C ARG A 108 -6.18 1.55 -13.53
N LEU A 109 -6.41 2.29 -12.46
CA LEU A 109 -7.73 2.35 -11.82
C LEU A 109 -8.78 3.01 -12.71
N LEU A 110 -8.39 4.02 -13.48
CA LEU A 110 -9.30 4.68 -14.40
C LEU A 110 -9.66 3.79 -15.59
N GLU A 111 -8.67 3.13 -16.20
CA GLU A 111 -8.86 2.30 -17.40
C GLU A 111 -9.60 0.98 -17.09
N ASP A 112 -9.20 0.26 -16.04
CA ASP A 112 -9.74 -1.08 -15.75
C ASP A 112 -10.96 -1.04 -14.82
N TYR A 113 -11.03 -0.05 -13.93
CA TYR A 113 -12.04 -0.01 -12.86
C TYR A 113 -12.95 1.23 -12.93
N GLY A 114 -12.63 2.22 -13.78
CA GLY A 114 -13.48 3.38 -14.02
C GLY A 114 -13.50 4.42 -12.89
N PHE A 115 -12.49 4.46 -12.01
CA PHE A 115 -12.43 5.44 -10.92
C PHE A 115 -11.02 5.98 -10.66
N ARG A 116 -10.93 7.14 -10.01
CA ARG A 116 -9.68 7.71 -9.49
C ARG A 116 -9.57 7.46 -7.99
N CYS A 117 -8.42 6.98 -7.52
CA CYS A 117 -8.22 6.74 -6.08
C CYS A 117 -7.90 8.05 -5.36
N GLU A 118 -8.58 8.28 -4.24
CA GLU A 118 -8.44 9.48 -3.41
C GLU A 118 -7.92 9.15 -2.00
N CYS A 119 -7.30 7.98 -1.80
CA CYS A 119 -6.73 7.58 -0.51
C CYS A 119 -5.58 8.49 -0.06
N ASP A 120 -5.22 8.44 1.22
CA ASP A 120 -4.20 9.31 1.85
C ASP A 120 -2.88 9.31 1.06
N ARG A 121 -2.39 8.13 0.64
CA ARG A 121 -1.20 8.03 -0.21
C ARG A 121 -1.35 8.79 -1.52
N CYS A 122 -2.48 8.64 -2.21
CA CYS A 122 -2.71 9.36 -3.46
C CYS A 122 -2.85 10.87 -3.25
N GLN A 123 -3.47 11.30 -2.15
CA GLN A 123 -3.58 12.73 -1.81
C GLN A 123 -2.20 13.37 -1.57
N ILE A 124 -1.29 12.66 -0.91
CA ILE A 124 0.08 13.13 -0.67
C ILE A 124 0.89 13.08 -1.97
N GLU A 125 0.97 11.93 -2.63
CA GLU A 125 1.79 11.75 -3.84
C GLU A 125 1.33 12.65 -5.01
N SER A 126 0.05 13.05 -5.06
CA SER A 126 -0.45 13.98 -6.07
C SER A 126 0.16 15.39 -5.98
N LYS A 127 0.72 15.76 -4.82
CA LYS A 127 1.32 17.06 -4.55
C LYS A 127 2.83 17.06 -4.78
N TRP A 128 3.43 15.88 -4.95
CA TRP A 128 4.84 15.78 -5.22
C TRP A 128 5.13 16.38 -6.59
N LYS A 129 6.05 17.35 -6.59
CA LYS A 129 6.65 17.84 -7.83
C LYS A 129 7.58 16.74 -8.31
N PHE A 130 7.12 15.94 -9.26
CA PHE A 130 8.06 15.20 -10.08
C PHE A 130 8.73 16.27 -10.95
N ASP A 131 9.97 16.62 -10.64
CA ASP A 131 10.81 17.35 -11.58
C ASP A 131 10.96 16.44 -12.80
N ASP A 132 10.15 16.75 -13.82
CA ASP A 132 9.94 15.92 -14.98
C ASP A 132 11.12 16.09 -15.95
N ASP A 133 12.23 15.40 -15.70
CA ASP A 133 13.34 15.25 -16.66
C ASP A 133 13.01 14.25 -17.79
N ASN A 134 11.75 14.18 -18.22
CA ASN A 134 11.35 13.55 -19.48
C ASN A 134 10.14 14.26 -20.10
N ASP A 135 10.36 15.51 -20.53
CA ASP A 135 9.64 16.09 -21.67
C ASP A 135 9.96 15.26 -22.92
N ALA A 136 9.25 14.14 -23.05
CA ALA A 136 9.09 13.46 -24.33
C ALA A 136 8.29 14.40 -25.22
N GLY A 137 9.00 15.18 -26.03
CA GLY A 137 8.42 16.14 -26.97
C GLY A 137 7.21 15.58 -27.68
N ASP A 138 6.05 16.17 -27.39
CA ASP A 138 4.84 16.00 -28.18
C ASP A 138 4.89 17.01 -29.32
N GLY A 139 4.75 16.47 -30.53
CA GLY A 139 4.89 17.20 -31.76
C GLY A 139 3.77 18.21 -31.97
N ASP A 140 4.17 19.44 -32.23
CA ASP A 140 3.74 20.26 -33.38
C ASP A 140 2.30 20.04 -33.87
N ASP A 141 1.41 20.92 -33.41
CA ASP A 141 0.29 21.42 -34.21
C ASP A 141 -0.18 22.73 -33.58
N THR A 142 0.30 23.89 -34.05
CA THR A 142 -0.51 25.10 -34.35
C THR A 142 0.37 26.18 -34.99
N MET A 143 0.21 26.32 -36.30
CA MET A 143 0.53 27.47 -37.14
C MET A 143 -0.24 28.74 -36.74
N GLU A 144 0.44 29.85 -36.40
CA GLU A 144 0.00 31.23 -36.75
C GLU A 144 1.21 32.17 -36.91
N GLU A 145 1.05 33.14 -37.80
CA GLU A 145 2.10 33.83 -38.56
C GLU A 145 2.75 35.08 -37.92
N GLU A 146 3.83 35.48 -38.60
CA GLU A 146 4.72 36.64 -38.52
C GLU A 146 4.19 37.95 -37.89
N HIS A 147 5.02 38.57 -37.04
CA HIS A 147 5.47 39.93 -37.30
C HIS A 147 6.84 40.24 -36.67
N GLY A 148 7.76 40.77 -37.47
CA GLY A 148 9.14 41.03 -37.06
C GLY A 148 9.33 42.28 -36.20
N LYS A 149 10.49 42.33 -35.55
CA LYS A 149 11.47 43.42 -35.64
C LYS A 149 12.68 43.07 -34.78
N GLU A 150 13.83 43.20 -35.42
CA GLU A 150 15.16 43.28 -34.85
C GLU A 150 15.27 44.60 -34.09
N ASP A 151 15.84 44.61 -32.88
CA ASP A 151 16.87 45.56 -32.47
C ASP A 151 17.36 45.24 -31.05
N ALA A 152 18.67 45.42 -30.87
CA ALA A 152 19.50 45.06 -29.74
C ALA A 152 19.56 46.16 -28.66
N GLU A 153 20.39 45.90 -27.63
CA GLU A 153 20.82 46.77 -26.50
C GLU A 153 19.93 46.64 -25.23
N ASP A 154 20.42 46.62 -23.99
CA ASP A 154 21.74 46.73 -23.34
C ASP A 154 21.50 46.52 -21.82
N GLY A 155 22.53 46.06 -21.10
CA GLY A 155 22.77 46.46 -19.70
C GLY A 155 22.03 45.74 -18.57
N GLY A 156 22.78 45.00 -17.74
CA GLY A 156 22.33 44.60 -16.41
C GLY A 156 23.14 43.46 -15.76
N ASP A 157 24.41 43.72 -15.43
CA ASP A 157 25.12 43.08 -14.31
C ASP A 157 24.26 43.22 -13.04
N GLU A 158 24.14 42.17 -12.20
CA GLU A 158 24.28 42.15 -10.73
C GLU A 158 23.85 40.77 -10.18
N GLY A 159 24.60 40.23 -9.21
CA GLY A 159 23.99 39.46 -8.12
C GLY A 159 24.07 37.93 -8.20
N MET A 160 25.26 37.39 -7.93
CA MET A 160 25.39 36.09 -7.28
C MET A 160 24.78 36.19 -5.87
N GLU A 161 23.59 35.64 -5.66
CA GLU A 161 23.08 35.32 -4.34
C GLU A 161 22.89 33.81 -4.25
N GLN A 162 23.83 33.20 -3.53
CA GLN A 162 23.70 31.87 -2.95
C GLN A 162 22.57 31.95 -1.93
N GLU A 163 21.41 31.41 -2.28
CA GLU A 163 20.43 31.01 -1.27
C GLU A 163 20.86 29.63 -0.78
N GLU A 164 21.72 29.64 0.25
CA GLU A 164 21.90 28.50 1.13
C GLU A 164 20.63 28.29 1.96
N GLY A 165 20.23 27.02 2.07
CA GLY A 165 19.44 26.54 3.19
C GLY A 165 17.93 26.77 3.11
N SER A 166 17.21 25.73 2.71
CA SER A 166 16.13 25.27 3.56
C SER A 166 16.30 23.77 3.74
N ASP A 167 16.97 23.40 4.83
CA ASP A 167 16.66 22.15 5.53
C ASP A 167 15.13 22.11 5.69
N GLY A 168 14.50 21.24 4.90
CA GLY A 168 13.06 21.12 4.78
C GLY A 168 12.67 19.67 4.93
N ASP A 169 12.58 19.28 6.20
CA ASP A 169 11.82 18.16 6.75
C ASP A 169 12.30 16.75 6.40
N GLU A 170 13.05 16.15 7.33
CA GLU A 170 13.25 14.71 7.50
C GLU A 170 11.95 13.93 7.83
N ASP A 171 10.78 14.43 7.41
CA ASP A 171 9.43 13.90 7.71
C ASP A 171 8.57 13.59 6.46
N ASP A 172 9.13 13.59 5.24
CA ASP A 172 8.33 13.57 3.98
C ASP A 172 7.83 12.18 3.50
N PHE A 173 7.72 11.19 4.40
CA PHE A 173 7.15 9.89 4.06
C PHE A 173 6.25 9.32 5.18
N PRO A 174 5.07 9.94 5.43
CA PRO A 174 4.15 9.51 6.51
C PRO A 174 3.66 8.07 6.39
N HIS A 175 3.95 7.40 5.27
CA HIS A 175 3.57 6.02 4.99
C HIS A 175 4.77 5.08 4.75
N ALA A 176 6.03 5.52 4.96
CA ALA A 176 7.19 4.64 4.76
C ALA A 176 7.13 3.44 5.70
N PHE A 177 6.72 3.67 6.95
CA PHE A 177 6.54 2.61 7.94
C PHE A 177 5.55 1.53 7.46
N PHE A 178 4.49 1.92 6.73
CA PHE A 178 3.54 0.97 6.16
C PHE A 178 4.23 0.00 5.20
N PHE A 179 5.10 0.49 4.31
CA PHE A 179 5.81 -0.36 3.37
C PHE A 179 6.90 -1.20 4.05
N VAL A 180 7.65 -0.63 5.00
CA VAL A 180 8.68 -1.37 5.75
C VAL A 180 8.07 -2.56 6.52
N ARG A 181 6.88 -2.34 7.10
CA ARG A 181 6.20 -3.35 7.90
C ARG A 181 5.42 -4.35 7.06
N TYR A 182 4.63 -3.87 6.10
CA TYR A 182 3.62 -4.68 5.40
C TYR A 182 3.98 -5.02 3.95
N LEU A 183 5.15 -4.65 3.44
CA LEU A 183 5.64 -5.11 2.13
C LEU A 183 6.64 -6.25 2.30
N CYS A 184 6.54 -7.26 1.43
CA CYS A 184 7.49 -8.36 1.39
C CYS A 184 8.90 -7.87 1.04
N ASP A 185 9.88 -8.35 1.81
CA ASP A 185 11.32 -8.10 1.70
C ASP A 185 12.00 -8.85 0.54
N ARG A 186 11.33 -9.86 -0.01
CA ARG A 186 11.84 -10.62 -1.14
C ARG A 186 11.89 -9.77 -2.40
N GLU A 187 13.06 -9.75 -3.04
CA GLU A 187 13.26 -9.14 -4.35
C GLU A 187 12.18 -9.63 -5.35
N ASP A 188 11.62 -8.67 -6.09
CA ASP A 188 10.59 -8.87 -7.12
C ASP A 188 9.26 -9.50 -6.66
N CYS A 189 8.98 -9.59 -5.35
CA CYS A 189 7.71 -10.13 -4.87
C CYS A 189 6.59 -9.07 -4.79
N TYR A 190 6.89 -7.91 -4.20
CA TYR A 190 5.95 -6.78 -3.99
C TYR A 190 4.59 -7.15 -3.38
N GLY A 191 4.52 -8.30 -2.70
CA GLY A 191 3.34 -8.77 -1.99
C GLY A 191 3.16 -8.08 -0.65
N MET A 192 1.91 -8.09 -0.18
CA MET A 192 1.58 -7.59 1.14
C MET A 192 1.77 -8.69 2.18
N LEU A 193 2.41 -8.33 3.29
CA LEU A 193 2.54 -9.15 4.48
C LEU A 193 1.34 -8.90 5.38
N ALA A 194 0.66 -9.97 5.77
CA ALA A 194 -0.30 -9.94 6.86
C ALA A 194 0.16 -10.94 7.94
N PRO A 195 -0.04 -10.65 9.22
CA PRO A 195 0.21 -11.62 10.28
C PRO A 195 -0.55 -12.94 10.04
N LEU A 196 -0.01 -14.03 10.57
CA LEU A 196 -0.72 -15.30 10.69
C LEU A 196 -1.95 -15.13 11.60
N PRO A 197 -2.94 -16.03 11.49
CA PRO A 197 -4.08 -16.05 12.41
C PRO A 197 -3.64 -15.95 13.88
N PRO A 198 -4.43 -15.26 14.72
CA PRO A 198 -4.16 -15.16 16.14
C PRO A 198 -3.96 -16.54 16.78
N LEU A 199 -3.08 -16.59 17.77
CA LEU A 199 -2.82 -17.80 18.55
C LEU A 199 -4.09 -18.23 19.31
N PRO A 200 -4.22 -19.51 19.71
CA PRO A 200 -5.42 -20.00 20.41
C PRO A 200 -5.75 -19.28 21.72
N ASN A 201 -4.76 -18.60 22.32
CA ASN A 201 -4.90 -17.75 23.51
C ASN A 201 -5.40 -16.33 23.18
N GLY A 202 -5.61 -15.99 21.90
CA GLY A 202 -6.04 -14.68 21.44
C GLY A 202 -4.91 -13.69 21.19
N GLU A 203 -3.65 -14.06 21.41
CA GLU A 203 -2.49 -13.21 21.13
C GLU A 203 -2.26 -13.06 19.61
N LEU A 204 -1.80 -11.88 19.21
CA LEU A 204 -1.44 -11.61 17.82
C LEU A 204 -0.22 -12.43 17.42
N SER A 205 -0.16 -12.83 16.15
CA SER A 205 1.02 -13.50 15.64
C SER A 205 2.10 -12.49 15.27
N HIS A 206 3.30 -12.67 15.82
CA HIS A 206 4.52 -11.97 15.40
C HIS A 206 5.12 -12.53 14.10
N VAL A 207 4.41 -13.45 13.44
CA VAL A 207 4.81 -14.04 12.17
C VAL A 207 3.87 -13.55 11.10
N PHE A 208 4.43 -12.92 10.08
CA PHE A 208 3.77 -12.38 8.93
C PHE A 208 3.99 -13.27 7.72
N GLU A 209 3.03 -13.29 6.81
CA GLU A 209 3.02 -14.12 5.63
C GLU A 209 2.71 -13.30 4.40
N CYS A 210 3.51 -13.47 3.36
CA CYS A 210 3.37 -12.72 2.12
C CYS A 210 2.26 -13.31 1.25
N ASN A 211 1.29 -12.48 0.87
CA ASN A 211 0.19 -12.90 0.01
C ASN A 211 0.59 -13.21 -1.43
N ALA A 212 1.82 -12.83 -1.79
CA ALA A 212 2.34 -12.97 -3.12
C ALA A 212 3.49 -13.93 -3.28
N CYS A 213 4.25 -14.31 -2.25
CA CYS A 213 5.25 -15.38 -2.36
C CYS A 213 5.19 -16.47 -1.28
N GLY A 214 4.31 -16.34 -0.28
CA GLY A 214 4.20 -17.30 0.81
C GLY A 214 5.30 -17.23 1.87
N GLN A 215 6.32 -16.39 1.64
CA GLN A 215 7.40 -16.19 2.60
C GLN A 215 6.86 -15.71 3.95
N LEU A 216 7.42 -16.31 5.01
CA LEU A 216 7.17 -15.91 6.37
C LEU A 216 8.24 -14.93 6.84
N LYS A 217 7.82 -13.82 7.47
CA LYS A 217 8.68 -12.81 8.11
C LYS A 217 8.33 -12.77 9.59
N LYS A 218 9.33 -12.80 10.47
CA LYS A 218 9.10 -12.50 11.89
C LYS A 218 9.22 -11.01 12.10
N GLU A 219 8.39 -10.47 12.97
CA GLU A 219 8.62 -9.16 13.56
C GLU A 219 9.97 -9.22 14.28
N GLU A 220 10.94 -8.40 13.86
CA GLU A 220 12.19 -8.26 14.60
C GLU A 220 11.84 -7.55 15.91
N ASP A 221 12.16 -8.16 17.05
CA ASP A 221 11.99 -7.52 18.36
C ASP A 221 12.84 -6.23 18.35
N GLU A 222 12.20 -5.06 18.42
CA GLU A 222 12.90 -3.75 18.59
C GLU A 222 13.60 -3.63 19.96
N ASP A 223 13.80 -4.74 20.69
CA ASP A 223 14.28 -4.78 22.08
C ASP A 223 15.78 -5.09 22.25
N GLU A 224 16.62 -5.02 21.20
CA GLU A 224 18.09 -5.10 21.34
C GLU A 224 18.81 -3.77 21.08
N ALA A 225 18.23 -2.66 21.56
CA ALA A 225 18.88 -1.35 21.54
C ALA A 225 18.80 -0.61 22.88
N ASP A 226 18.94 -1.28 24.04
CA ASP A 226 19.28 -0.57 25.29
C ASP A 226 19.96 -1.43 26.39
N THR A 227 20.85 -2.34 26.01
CA THR A 227 21.76 -2.99 26.98
C THR A 227 23.21 -2.94 26.52
N ASP A 228 23.72 -1.73 26.26
CA ASP A 228 25.16 -1.44 26.40
C ASP A 228 25.35 -0.17 27.23
N ALA A 229 24.73 -0.12 28.41
CA ALA A 229 25.24 0.68 29.51
C ALA A 229 26.44 -0.07 30.11
N GLY A 230 27.58 0.03 29.42
CA GLY A 230 28.87 -0.44 29.91
C GLY A 230 29.15 0.14 31.30
N ASP A 231 29.14 -0.75 32.28
CA ASP A 231 29.68 -0.58 33.62
C ASP A 231 31.16 -0.17 33.53
N CYS A 232 31.43 1.13 33.62
CA CYS A 232 32.75 1.64 34.02
C CYS A 232 32.69 2.05 35.49
N SER A 233 32.46 1.06 36.36
CA SER A 233 32.85 1.09 37.77
C SER A 233 34.35 1.38 37.89
N MET A 234 34.64 2.52 38.52
CA MET A 234 35.94 2.93 39.02
C MET A 234 36.59 1.83 39.86
N ASP A 235 37.85 1.50 39.58
CA ASP A 235 38.74 0.89 40.56
C ASP A 235 40.02 1.71 40.71
N GLN A 236 40.42 1.81 41.98
CA GLN A 236 41.30 2.79 42.62
C GLN A 236 42.79 2.53 42.39
#